data_AF-A0A838D0S2-F1
#
_entry.id   AF-A0A838D0S2-F1
#
_cell.length_a   1.000
_cell.length_b   1.000
_cell.length_c   1.000
_cell.angle_alpha   90.00
_cell.angle_beta   90.00
_cell.angle_gamma   90.00
#
_symmetry.space_group_name_H-M   'P 1'
#
loop_
_entity.id
_entity.type
_entity.pdbx_description
1 polymer ?
#
loop_
_entity_poly.entity_id
_entity_poly.type
_entity_poly.pdbx_seq_one_letter_code
_entity_poly.pdbx_strand_id
1 'polypeptide(L)'
;MSTQTAKAVAATDSVSYDDLYRRWENSPWKATAIDFSTDRVGWQALSDMQRRSGLWLYSMFFYGEDSVADNLSPYIDAAPTEEQAYFLTTQQVDEARHAVFFHRFFQEVIGVEGETLADTLATTDEHLNWGYRGVFGRLDRMAAELRKDRSLPKFAQAIALYHLIVEATLAQPGQHFIQDFFTKAGEMPGFLEGMDNVATDEQRHIGFGVKSLADAFRRSDECKAAVDEMLREVIPYALAVFVPPGFDRSYTREYGFEMEDIFAFGLGSIKAKWRATGYPLEERPPGVFPLDPTMDNDESARIVVALLEAGVMGAPNGRPDASPQTQERFFEIVARSFDASRVNGRPFMVQWRFSDADPWHVRVCDGAARAVAGEAGVADVTVQTDWKTWCDMSVRNASPVAAVLRRKLRPQGSPRALYELSRMAGSRFGMR
;
A
#
# COMPACT_ATOMS: atom_id res chain seq x y z
N MET A 1 -33.42 31.67 -8.96
CA MET A 1 -33.30 30.25 -8.59
C MET A 1 -31.82 29.98 -8.35
N SER A 2 -31.44 30.07 -7.07
CA SER A 2 -30.10 29.82 -6.58
C SER A 2 -30.18 28.47 -5.87
N THR A 3 -29.63 27.43 -6.47
CA THR A 3 -29.68 26.07 -5.90
C THR A 3 -28.43 25.31 -6.28
N GLN A 4 -27.76 24.80 -5.23
CA GLN A 4 -26.71 23.77 -5.24
C GLN A 4 -25.28 24.15 -5.63
N THR A 5 -24.80 25.29 -5.11
CA THR A 5 -23.36 25.51 -4.82
C THR A 5 -23.10 25.56 -3.31
N ALA A 6 -23.86 24.78 -2.54
CA ALA A 6 -23.36 24.30 -1.26
C ALA A 6 -22.44 23.11 -1.58
N LYS A 7 -21.16 23.39 -1.88
CA LYS A 7 -20.10 22.38 -1.76
C LYS A 7 -20.32 21.69 -0.42
N ALA A 8 -20.41 20.36 -0.43
CA ALA A 8 -20.38 19.59 0.79
C ALA A 8 -19.29 20.19 1.68
N VAL A 9 -19.66 20.69 2.86
CA VAL A 9 -18.69 20.93 3.93
C VAL A 9 -17.87 19.65 3.97
N ALA A 10 -16.58 19.72 3.65
CA ALA A 10 -15.81 18.50 3.49
C ALA A 10 -15.92 17.74 4.80
N ALA A 11 -16.14 16.42 4.78
CA ALA A 11 -16.30 15.64 6.02
C ALA A 11 -15.11 15.81 7.00
N THR A 12 -13.98 16.32 6.50
CA THR A 12 -12.81 16.73 7.26
C THR A 12 -12.96 18.04 8.03
N ASP A 13 -13.85 18.95 7.62
CA ASP A 13 -14.00 20.28 8.23
C ASP A 13 -14.73 20.21 9.58
N SER A 14 -15.41 19.10 9.88
CA SER A 14 -16.00 18.81 11.19
C SER A 14 -14.99 18.23 12.20
N VAL A 15 -13.77 17.91 11.78
CA VAL A 15 -12.71 17.36 12.63
C VAL A 15 -11.54 18.35 12.67
N SER A 16 -11.17 18.80 13.88
CA SER A 16 -9.98 19.62 14.10
C SER A 16 -8.88 18.81 14.78
N TYR A 17 -7.63 19.25 14.65
CA TYR A 17 -6.49 18.62 15.34
C TYR A 17 -6.65 18.69 16.87
N ASP A 18 -7.19 19.79 17.39
CA ASP A 18 -7.54 19.96 18.80
C ASP A 18 -8.66 18.99 19.25
N ASP A 19 -9.67 18.75 18.42
CA ASP A 19 -10.69 17.73 18.69
C ASP A 19 -10.07 16.32 18.74
N LEU A 20 -9.18 15.99 17.79
CA LEU A 20 -8.47 14.71 17.80
C LEU A 20 -7.61 14.53 19.06
N TYR A 21 -6.91 15.57 19.49
CA TYR A 21 -6.15 15.58 20.74
C TYR A 21 -7.07 15.38 21.96
N ARG A 22 -8.19 16.11 22.03
CA ARG A 22 -9.17 15.93 23.11
C ARG A 22 -9.78 14.52 23.13
N ARG A 23 -10.02 13.91 21.97
CA ARG A 23 -10.50 12.51 21.90
C ARG A 23 -9.47 11.52 22.44
N TRP A 24 -8.19 11.76 22.17
CA TRP A 24 -7.09 10.98 22.75
C TRP A 24 -7.10 11.06 24.28
N GLU A 25 -7.19 12.27 24.86
CA GLU A 25 -7.23 12.45 26.34
C GLU A 25 -8.41 11.72 27.00
N ASN A 26 -9.53 11.57 26.28
CA ASN A 26 -10.74 10.91 26.77
C ASN A 26 -10.78 9.40 26.51
N SER A 27 -9.74 8.81 25.91
CA SER A 27 -9.68 7.38 25.58
C SER A 27 -8.45 6.67 26.17
N PRO A 28 -8.12 6.84 27.47
CA PRO A 28 -6.93 6.21 28.03
C PRO A 28 -7.12 4.71 28.26
N TRP A 29 -6.10 3.92 27.93
CA TRP A 29 -6.01 2.51 28.29
C TRP A 29 -4.56 2.14 28.65
N LYS A 30 -4.37 0.99 29.29
CA LYS A 30 -3.06 0.54 29.77
C LYS A 30 -2.73 -0.82 29.17
N ALA A 31 -1.79 -0.85 28.23
CA ALA A 31 -1.28 -2.09 27.67
C ALA A 31 -0.78 -3.08 28.72
N THR A 32 -0.28 -2.59 29.87
CA THR A 32 0.21 -3.42 30.99
C THR A 32 -0.88 -3.92 31.94
N ALA A 33 -2.12 -3.46 31.80
CA ALA A 33 -3.26 -3.87 32.63
C ALA A 33 -4.15 -4.93 31.97
N ILE A 34 -3.97 -5.17 30.66
CA ILE A 34 -4.71 -6.22 29.93
C ILE A 34 -4.40 -7.58 30.55
N ASP A 35 -5.44 -8.34 30.87
CA ASP A 35 -5.35 -9.68 31.45
C ASP A 35 -5.31 -10.74 30.34
N PHE A 36 -4.16 -11.42 30.20
CA PHE A 36 -3.96 -12.52 29.25
C PHE A 36 -4.07 -13.91 29.89
N SER A 37 -4.55 -14.01 31.13
CA SER A 37 -4.53 -15.27 31.89
C SER A 37 -5.29 -16.41 31.21
N THR A 38 -6.33 -16.10 30.43
CA THR A 38 -7.12 -17.10 29.68
C THR A 38 -6.68 -17.24 28.23
N ASP A 39 -6.06 -16.20 27.64
CA ASP A 39 -5.64 -16.17 26.24
C ASP A 39 -4.66 -17.28 25.87
N ARG A 40 -3.77 -17.68 26.80
CA ARG A 40 -2.86 -18.82 26.56
C ARG A 40 -3.61 -20.11 26.24
N VAL A 41 -4.74 -20.36 26.90
CA VAL A 41 -5.57 -21.54 26.62
C VAL A 41 -6.20 -21.43 25.24
N GLY A 42 -6.75 -20.25 24.90
CA GLY A 42 -7.32 -19.99 23.57
C GLY A 42 -6.29 -20.18 22.45
N TRP A 43 -5.08 -19.65 22.62
CA TRP A 43 -3.97 -19.82 21.68
C TRP A 43 -3.56 -21.30 21.49
N GLN A 44 -3.52 -22.07 22.58
CA GLN A 44 -3.20 -23.50 22.53
C GLN A 44 -4.33 -24.33 21.90
N ALA A 45 -5.57 -23.86 21.97
CA ALA A 45 -6.72 -24.51 21.36
C ALA A 45 -6.78 -24.35 19.82
N LEU A 46 -6.08 -23.34 19.27
CA LEU A 46 -5.99 -23.15 17.82
C LEU A 46 -5.33 -24.34 17.11
N SER A 47 -5.69 -24.55 15.84
CA SER A 47 -5.00 -25.52 14.98
C SER A 47 -3.55 -25.09 14.70
N ASP A 48 -2.69 -26.03 14.28
CA ASP A 48 -1.32 -25.68 13.89
C ASP A 48 -1.27 -24.67 12.75
N MET A 49 -2.23 -24.75 11.82
CA MET A 49 -2.31 -23.79 10.72
C MET A 49 -2.75 -22.42 11.20
N GLN A 50 -3.76 -22.36 12.08
CA GLN A 50 -4.20 -21.10 12.70
C GLN A 50 -3.05 -20.45 13.48
N ARG A 51 -2.32 -21.20 14.32
CA ARG A 51 -1.15 -20.66 15.02
C ARG A 51 -0.07 -20.12 14.07
N ARG A 52 0.25 -20.83 12.98
CA ARG A 52 1.23 -20.35 11.99
C ARG A 52 0.78 -19.07 11.30
N SER A 53 -0.49 -18.99 10.91
CA SER A 53 -1.03 -17.80 10.26
C SER A 53 -1.19 -16.62 11.22
N GLY A 54 -1.64 -16.88 12.45
CA GLY A 54 -1.64 -15.91 13.54
C GLY A 54 -0.24 -15.34 13.79
N LEU A 55 0.78 -16.19 13.93
CA LEU A 55 2.17 -15.76 14.08
C LEU A 55 2.63 -14.86 12.94
N TRP A 56 2.31 -15.21 11.69
CA TRP A 56 2.64 -14.39 10.53
C TRP A 56 2.01 -13.00 10.61
N LEU A 57 0.70 -12.92 10.90
CA LEU A 57 -0.03 -11.65 10.96
C LEU A 57 0.37 -10.82 12.19
N TYR A 58 0.48 -11.42 13.37
CA TYR A 58 0.88 -10.73 14.60
C TYR A 58 2.32 -10.24 14.55
N SER A 59 3.20 -10.94 13.84
CA SER A 59 4.57 -10.46 13.63
C SER A 59 4.60 -9.19 12.79
N MET A 60 3.74 -9.11 11.77
CA MET A 60 3.57 -7.90 10.97
C MET A 60 2.96 -6.75 11.78
N PHE A 61 2.06 -7.01 12.71
CA PHE A 61 1.60 -5.96 13.63
C PHE A 61 2.73 -5.53 14.56
N PHE A 62 3.30 -6.47 15.33
CA PHE A 62 4.29 -6.13 16.36
C PHE A 62 5.49 -5.37 15.79
N TYR A 63 6.08 -5.84 14.68
CA TYR A 63 7.13 -5.10 14.00
C TYR A 63 6.66 -3.73 13.53
N GLY A 64 5.43 -3.66 13.03
CA GLY A 64 4.84 -2.45 12.48
C GLY A 64 4.72 -1.37 13.54
N GLU A 65 4.10 -1.70 14.67
CA GLU A 65 3.90 -0.80 15.81
C GLU A 65 5.23 -0.22 16.32
N ASP A 66 6.25 -1.07 16.48
CA ASP A 66 7.60 -0.63 16.88
C ASP A 66 8.23 0.29 15.84
N SER A 67 8.21 -0.11 14.58
CA SER A 67 8.80 0.68 13.49
C SER A 67 8.13 2.03 13.32
N VAL A 68 6.81 2.11 13.49
CA VAL A 68 6.10 3.38 13.39
C VAL A 68 6.34 4.28 14.60
N ALA A 69 6.42 3.72 15.82
CA ALA A 69 6.80 4.45 17.03
C ALA A 69 8.19 5.10 16.90
N ASP A 70 9.15 4.34 16.37
CA ASP A 70 10.53 4.79 16.13
C ASP A 70 10.62 5.89 15.05
N ASN A 71 9.80 5.78 14.01
CA ASN A 71 9.84 6.68 12.86
C ASN A 71 9.01 7.95 13.01
N LEU A 72 8.17 8.08 14.04
CA LEU A 72 7.23 9.21 14.14
C LEU A 72 7.89 10.54 14.56
N SER A 73 9.02 10.54 15.27
CA SER A 73 9.62 11.82 15.74
C SER A 73 9.94 12.82 14.61
N PRO A 74 10.52 12.42 13.45
CA PRO A 74 10.65 13.31 12.29
C PRO A 74 9.35 13.86 11.72
N TYR A 75 8.23 13.16 11.90
CA TYR A 75 6.91 13.64 11.47
C TYR A 75 6.43 14.77 12.38
N ILE A 76 6.60 14.62 13.69
CA ILE A 76 6.32 15.66 14.70
C ILE A 76 7.14 16.92 14.37
N ASP A 77 8.44 16.75 14.12
CA ASP A 77 9.38 17.81 13.79
C ASP A 77 9.06 18.57 12.48
N ALA A 78 8.41 17.90 11.53
CA ALA A 78 8.06 18.42 10.21
C ALA A 78 6.60 18.92 10.13
N ALA A 79 5.82 18.76 11.20
CA ALA A 79 4.43 19.19 11.25
C ALA A 79 4.30 20.70 10.97
N PRO A 80 3.46 21.11 10.01
CA PRO A 80 3.31 22.52 9.63
C PRO A 80 2.71 23.44 10.70
N THR A 81 1.98 22.88 11.68
CA THR A 81 1.38 23.63 12.79
C THR A 81 1.59 22.91 14.11
N GLU A 82 1.52 23.67 15.19
CA GLU A 82 1.67 23.21 16.56
C GLU A 82 0.57 22.21 16.93
N GLU A 83 -0.67 22.41 16.49
CA GLU A 83 -1.76 21.45 16.75
C GLU A 83 -1.52 20.11 16.05
N GLN A 84 -0.93 20.13 14.85
CA GLN A 84 -0.53 18.89 14.18
C GLN A 84 0.61 18.19 14.93
N ALA A 85 1.63 18.96 15.35
CA ALA A 85 2.75 18.43 16.13
C ALA A 85 2.29 17.81 17.45
N TYR A 86 1.40 18.49 18.18
CA TYR A 86 0.88 18.03 19.46
C TYR A 86 -0.02 16.81 19.34
N PHE A 87 -0.79 16.66 18.25
CA PHE A 87 -1.50 15.42 18.02
C PHE A 87 -0.53 14.27 17.67
N LEU A 88 0.49 14.52 16.85
CA LEU A 88 1.47 13.49 16.50
C LEU A 88 2.28 13.00 17.72
N THR A 89 2.50 13.84 18.75
CA THR A 89 3.11 13.35 19.99
C THR A 89 2.21 12.39 20.74
N THR A 90 0.88 12.57 20.71
CA THR A 90 -0.05 11.60 21.31
C THR A 90 -0.05 10.29 20.54
N GLN A 91 0.01 10.36 19.21
CA GLN A 91 0.14 9.16 18.38
C GLN A 91 1.43 8.40 18.70
N GLN A 92 2.58 9.06 18.90
CA GLN A 92 3.82 8.36 19.27
C GLN A 92 3.67 7.54 20.57
N VAL A 93 2.88 8.04 21.51
CA VAL A 93 2.57 7.34 22.76
C VAL A 93 1.63 6.15 22.52
N ASP A 94 0.67 6.28 21.60
CA ASP A 94 -0.21 5.17 21.19
C ASP A 94 0.61 4.06 20.52
N GLU A 95 1.46 4.37 19.54
CA GLU A 95 2.27 3.36 18.84
C GLU A 95 3.24 2.61 19.77
N ALA A 96 3.93 3.34 20.67
CA ALA A 96 4.79 2.72 21.66
C ALA A 96 3.99 1.80 22.60
N ARG A 97 2.75 2.19 22.93
CA ARG A 97 1.83 1.37 23.74
C ARG A 97 1.36 0.13 22.98
N HIS A 98 1.11 0.24 21.67
CA HIS A 98 0.76 -0.89 20.81
C HIS A 98 1.91 -1.91 20.77
N ALA A 99 3.15 -1.45 20.57
CA ALA A 99 4.34 -2.31 20.61
C ALA A 99 4.49 -3.03 21.96
N VAL A 100 4.24 -2.34 23.08
CA VAL A 100 4.22 -2.96 24.42
C VAL A 100 3.11 -4.00 24.55
N PHE A 101 1.91 -3.73 24.02
CA PHE A 101 0.81 -4.70 24.02
C PHE A 101 1.19 -5.97 23.26
N PHE A 102 1.70 -5.86 22.02
CA PHE A 102 2.10 -7.03 21.25
C PHE A 102 3.29 -7.77 21.87
N HIS A 103 4.28 -7.06 22.42
CA HIS A 103 5.37 -7.68 23.17
C HIS A 103 4.84 -8.56 24.31
N ARG A 104 3.91 -8.04 25.12
CA ARG A 104 3.27 -8.82 26.19
C ARG A 104 2.52 -10.03 25.65
N PHE A 105 1.75 -9.86 24.57
CA PHE A 105 1.03 -10.98 23.94
C PHE A 105 1.99 -12.08 23.46
N PHE A 106 3.11 -11.71 22.84
CA PHE A 106 4.13 -12.65 22.39
C PHE A 106 4.78 -13.43 23.55
N GLN A 107 5.05 -12.78 24.68
CA GLN A 107 5.62 -13.46 25.85
C GLN A 107 4.60 -14.25 26.67
N GLU A 108 3.47 -13.64 27.01
CA GLU A 108 2.49 -14.20 27.96
C GLU A 108 1.58 -15.24 27.33
N VAL A 109 1.26 -15.11 26.03
CA VAL A 109 0.31 -15.98 25.32
C VAL A 109 1.02 -16.92 24.37
N ILE A 110 1.79 -16.38 23.41
CA ILE A 110 2.47 -17.19 22.39
C ILE A 110 3.62 -18.00 23.03
N GLY A 111 4.34 -17.39 23.97
CA GLY A 111 5.45 -18.02 24.69
C GLY A 111 6.75 -18.03 23.88
N VAL A 112 7.04 -16.97 23.11
CA VAL A 112 8.34 -16.84 22.44
C VAL A 112 9.47 -16.64 23.45
N GLU A 113 10.65 -17.16 23.12
CA GLU A 113 11.85 -17.01 23.95
C GLU A 113 12.44 -15.59 23.82
N GLY A 114 13.01 -15.06 24.91
CA GLY A 114 13.62 -13.72 24.96
C GLY A 114 13.26 -12.98 26.25
N GLU A 115 14.22 -12.25 26.82
CA GLU A 115 14.04 -11.54 28.09
C GLU A 115 13.65 -10.06 27.90
N THR A 116 14.01 -9.49 26.75
CA THR A 116 13.78 -8.08 26.43
C THR A 116 12.78 -7.90 25.29
N LEU A 117 12.23 -6.68 25.16
CA LEU A 117 11.39 -6.30 24.02
C LEU A 117 12.13 -6.47 22.69
N ALA A 118 13.42 -6.13 22.65
CA ALA A 118 14.25 -6.30 21.46
C ALA A 118 14.41 -7.78 21.06
N ASP A 119 14.58 -8.68 22.04
CA ASP A 119 14.66 -10.12 21.77
C ASP A 119 13.34 -10.63 21.18
N THR A 120 12.20 -10.24 21.78
CA THR A 120 10.87 -10.63 21.27
C THR A 120 10.64 -10.07 19.87
N LEU A 121 10.99 -8.80 19.63
CA LEU A 121 10.85 -8.15 18.32
C LEU A 121 11.67 -8.86 17.23
N ALA A 122 12.88 -9.31 17.56
CA ALA A 122 13.73 -10.03 16.62
C ALA A 122 13.10 -11.34 16.11
N THR A 123 12.19 -11.96 16.87
CA THR A 123 11.47 -13.17 16.43
C THR A 123 10.51 -12.91 15.27
N THR A 124 10.10 -11.66 15.04
CA THR A 124 9.18 -11.30 13.96
C THR A 124 9.83 -11.37 12.57
N ASP A 125 11.16 -11.23 12.47
CA ASP A 125 11.86 -10.98 11.20
C ASP A 125 11.65 -12.10 10.16
N GLU A 126 11.62 -13.36 10.60
CA GLU A 126 11.41 -14.51 9.71
C GLU A 126 10.03 -14.54 9.05
N HIS A 127 9.06 -13.86 9.65
CA HIS A 127 7.68 -13.80 9.17
C HIS A 127 7.43 -12.64 8.18
N LEU A 128 8.35 -11.66 8.08
CA LEU A 128 8.15 -10.46 7.26
C LEU A 128 8.47 -10.72 5.79
N ASN A 129 7.45 -10.60 4.94
CA ASN A 129 7.59 -10.82 3.50
C ASN A 129 8.19 -9.61 2.76
N TRP A 130 8.46 -9.80 1.46
CA TRP A 130 9.04 -8.79 0.59
C TRP A 130 8.22 -7.49 0.51
N GLY A 131 6.89 -7.60 0.46
CA GLY A 131 6.01 -6.43 0.39
C GLY A 131 6.10 -5.61 1.65
N TYR A 132 6.00 -6.27 2.80
CA TYR A 132 6.09 -5.66 4.11
C TYR A 132 7.45 -4.96 4.32
N ARG A 133 8.56 -5.66 4.06
CA ARG A 133 9.91 -5.08 4.15
C ARG A 133 10.11 -3.91 3.18
N GLY A 134 9.48 -3.94 2.01
CA GLY A 134 9.52 -2.84 1.03
C GLY A 134 8.81 -1.57 1.51
N VAL A 135 7.64 -1.72 2.14
CA VAL A 135 6.87 -0.60 2.72
C VAL A 135 7.62 0.00 3.91
N PHE A 136 7.99 -0.81 4.89
CA PHE A 136 8.63 -0.32 6.12
C PHE A 136 10.06 0.19 5.87
N GLY A 137 10.81 -0.45 4.98
CA GLY A 137 12.09 0.09 4.53
C GLY A 137 11.96 1.45 3.82
N ARG A 138 10.80 1.75 3.19
CA ARG A 138 10.52 3.10 2.64
C ARG A 138 10.14 4.09 3.74
N LEU A 139 9.42 3.64 4.77
CA LEU A 139 9.07 4.42 5.96
C LEU A 139 10.33 4.91 6.68
N ASP A 140 11.31 4.02 6.92
CA ASP A 140 12.60 4.37 7.54
C ASP A 140 13.34 5.46 6.73
N ARG A 141 13.36 5.32 5.40
CA ARG A 141 13.95 6.34 4.51
C ARG A 141 13.19 7.66 4.59
N MET A 142 11.85 7.63 4.70
CA MET A 142 11.05 8.84 4.84
C MET A 142 11.39 9.59 6.11
N ALA A 143 11.54 8.89 7.23
CA ALA A 143 11.95 9.50 8.50
C ALA A 143 13.32 10.18 8.39
N ALA A 144 14.27 9.60 7.65
CA ALA A 144 15.56 10.24 7.37
C ALA A 144 15.47 11.44 6.40
N GLU A 145 14.56 11.40 5.42
CA GLU A 145 14.29 12.50 4.49
C GLU A 145 13.64 13.69 5.22
N LEU A 146 12.64 13.47 6.07
CA LEU A 146 11.95 14.53 6.83
C LEU A 146 12.88 15.29 7.77
N ARG A 147 13.88 14.62 8.34
CA ARG A 147 14.92 15.30 9.16
C ARG A 147 15.70 16.35 8.34
N LYS A 148 15.79 16.19 7.01
CA LYS A 148 16.52 17.07 6.09
C LYS A 148 15.61 18.06 5.37
N ASP A 149 14.40 17.63 5.00
CA ASP A 149 13.42 18.40 4.23
C ASP A 149 12.07 18.39 4.95
N ARG A 150 11.74 19.53 5.57
CA ARG A 150 10.48 19.76 6.28
C ARG A 150 9.48 20.56 5.45
N SER A 151 9.63 20.56 4.12
CA SER A 151 8.69 21.23 3.23
C SER A 151 7.30 20.58 3.29
N LEU A 152 6.26 21.38 3.03
CA LEU A 152 4.87 20.89 3.02
C LEU A 152 4.66 19.71 2.03
N PRO A 153 5.23 19.70 0.80
CA PRO A 153 5.12 18.55 -0.09
C PRO A 153 5.78 17.28 0.47
N LYS A 154 6.93 17.39 1.14
CA LYS A 154 7.60 16.25 1.78
C LYS A 154 6.82 15.73 2.98
N PHE A 155 6.26 16.63 3.79
CA PHE A 155 5.33 16.27 4.86
C PHE A 155 4.09 15.55 4.30
N ALA A 156 3.48 16.04 3.22
CA ALA A 156 2.34 15.38 2.58
C ALA A 156 2.68 13.97 2.06
N GLN A 157 3.88 13.78 1.47
CA GLN A 157 4.38 12.45 1.12
C GLN A 157 4.45 11.51 2.32
N ALA A 158 4.99 12.01 3.43
CA ALA A 158 5.13 11.24 4.66
C ALA A 158 3.78 10.85 5.25
N ILE A 159 2.84 11.80 5.33
CA ILE A 159 1.47 11.54 5.80
C ILE A 159 0.76 10.51 4.92
N ALA A 160 0.90 10.60 3.60
CA ALA A 160 0.33 9.61 2.68
C ALA A 160 0.94 8.21 2.87
N LEU A 161 2.25 8.11 3.04
CA LEU A 161 2.93 6.84 3.26
C LEU A 161 2.50 6.18 4.56
N TYR A 162 2.49 6.91 5.66
CA TYR A 162 2.17 6.35 6.96
C TYR A 162 0.64 6.16 7.09
N HIS A 163 -0.12 7.24 7.18
CA HIS A 163 -1.51 7.16 7.62
C HIS A 163 -2.46 6.56 6.58
N LEU A 164 -2.16 6.74 5.28
CA LEU A 164 -3.04 6.25 4.22
C LEU A 164 -2.60 4.86 3.73
N ILE A 165 -1.30 4.60 3.62
CA ILE A 165 -0.81 3.29 3.19
C ILE A 165 -0.60 2.34 4.37
N VAL A 166 0.21 2.67 5.37
CA VAL A 166 0.47 1.77 6.51
C VAL A 166 -0.81 1.55 7.34
N GLU A 167 -1.43 2.60 7.86
CA GLU A 167 -2.59 2.43 8.77
C GLU A 167 -3.87 2.07 8.01
N ALA A 168 -4.36 2.98 7.16
CA ALA A 168 -5.69 2.83 6.55
C ALA A 168 -5.80 1.70 5.52
N THR A 169 -4.68 1.31 4.88
CA THR A 169 -4.68 0.28 3.83
C THR A 169 -4.12 -1.06 4.29
N LEU A 170 -3.17 -1.09 5.25
CA LEU A 170 -2.54 -2.34 5.69
C LEU A 170 -2.96 -2.74 7.11
N ALA A 171 -2.95 -1.84 8.09
CA ALA A 171 -3.33 -2.19 9.46
C ALA A 171 -4.84 -2.50 9.56
N GLN A 172 -5.69 -1.60 9.08
CA GLN A 172 -7.14 -1.68 9.27
C GLN A 172 -7.79 -2.97 8.72
N PRO A 173 -7.45 -3.46 7.49
CA PRO A 173 -7.98 -4.74 7.01
C PRO A 173 -7.49 -5.92 7.85
N GLY A 174 -6.20 -5.94 8.23
CA GLY A 174 -5.63 -7.00 9.07
C GLY A 174 -6.33 -7.10 10.44
N GLN A 175 -6.62 -5.95 11.06
CA GLN A 175 -7.36 -5.88 12.32
C GLN A 175 -8.77 -6.45 12.17
N HIS A 176 -9.51 -6.02 11.14
CA HIS A 176 -10.90 -6.39 10.93
C HIS A 176 -11.11 -7.91 10.89
N PHE A 177 -10.35 -8.63 10.06
CA PHE A 177 -10.54 -10.07 9.89
C PHE A 177 -10.13 -10.86 11.13
N ILE A 178 -9.09 -10.43 11.84
CA ILE A 178 -8.65 -11.12 13.06
C ILE A 178 -9.63 -10.90 14.21
N GLN A 179 -10.10 -9.66 14.40
CA GLN A 179 -11.10 -9.35 15.44
C GLN A 179 -12.40 -10.10 15.18
N ASP A 180 -12.86 -10.13 13.92
CA ASP A 180 -14.09 -10.84 13.53
C ASP A 180 -14.01 -12.34 13.86
N PHE A 181 -12.87 -12.99 13.56
CA PHE A 181 -12.68 -14.40 13.90
C PHE A 181 -12.74 -14.66 15.40
N PHE A 182 -11.95 -13.94 16.22
CA PHE A 182 -11.89 -14.21 17.66
C PHE A 182 -13.16 -13.79 18.39
N THR A 183 -13.85 -12.75 17.91
CA THR A 183 -15.17 -12.37 18.42
C THR A 183 -16.18 -13.49 18.22
N LYS A 184 -16.18 -14.14 17.05
CA LYS A 184 -17.07 -15.27 16.75
C LYS A 184 -16.69 -16.54 17.52
N ALA A 185 -15.38 -16.78 17.71
CA ALA A 185 -14.88 -17.91 18.46
C ALA A 185 -15.14 -17.80 19.97
N GLY A 186 -15.21 -16.57 20.51
CA GLY A 186 -15.34 -16.33 21.95
C GLY A 186 -14.07 -16.67 22.72
N GLU A 187 -12.91 -16.56 22.07
CA GLU A 187 -11.59 -16.96 22.59
C GLU A 187 -10.62 -15.77 22.61
N MET A 188 -9.58 -15.85 23.45
CA MET A 188 -8.54 -14.80 23.63
C MET A 188 -9.09 -13.40 23.97
N PRO A 189 -9.83 -13.25 25.09
CA PRO A 189 -10.50 -12.01 25.44
C PRO A 189 -9.53 -10.85 25.73
N GLY A 190 -8.34 -11.10 26.29
CA GLY A 190 -7.35 -10.06 26.53
C GLY A 190 -6.77 -9.51 25.22
N PHE A 191 -6.54 -10.38 24.24
CA PHE A 191 -6.11 -9.99 22.90
C PHE A 191 -7.18 -9.17 22.19
N LEU A 192 -8.45 -9.58 22.25
CA LEU A 192 -9.58 -8.80 21.71
C LEU A 192 -9.69 -7.42 22.37
N GLU A 193 -9.59 -7.33 23.70
CA GLU A 193 -9.59 -6.05 24.41
C GLU A 193 -8.46 -5.13 23.91
N GLY A 194 -7.25 -5.67 23.76
CA GLY A 194 -6.11 -4.90 23.24
C GLY A 194 -6.32 -4.44 21.80
N MET A 195 -6.78 -5.33 20.91
CA MET A 195 -7.04 -4.99 19.52
C MET A 195 -8.16 -3.94 19.37
N ASP A 196 -9.19 -3.98 20.21
CA ASP A 196 -10.27 -2.97 20.22
C ASP A 196 -9.76 -1.59 20.65
N ASN A 197 -8.85 -1.55 21.63
CA ASN A 197 -8.18 -0.32 22.03
C ASN A 197 -7.29 0.22 20.90
N VAL A 198 -6.44 -0.62 20.31
CA VAL A 198 -5.58 -0.25 19.15
C VAL A 198 -6.46 0.27 18.00
N ALA A 199 -7.55 -0.42 17.65
CA ALA A 199 -8.45 0.02 16.58
C ALA A 199 -9.14 1.36 16.87
N THR A 200 -9.36 1.71 18.14
CA THR A 200 -9.89 3.01 18.57
C THR A 200 -8.84 4.11 18.42
N ASP A 201 -7.57 3.79 18.62
CA ASP A 201 -6.42 4.67 18.44
C ASP A 201 -6.17 4.94 16.96
N GLU A 202 -6.13 3.89 16.14
CA GLU A 202 -5.98 3.95 14.68
C GLU A 202 -7.06 4.79 13.98
N GLN A 203 -8.29 4.80 14.50
CA GLN A 203 -9.34 5.66 13.95
C GLN A 203 -8.97 7.16 14.03
N ARG A 204 -8.27 7.57 15.09
CA ARG A 204 -7.79 8.95 15.25
C ARG A 204 -6.60 9.21 14.35
N HIS A 205 -5.65 8.27 14.24
CA HIS A 205 -4.46 8.40 13.40
C HIS A 205 -4.85 8.56 11.92
N ILE A 206 -5.72 7.69 11.42
CA ILE A 206 -6.25 7.77 10.05
C ILE A 206 -7.05 9.07 9.86
N GLY A 207 -7.84 9.49 10.86
CA GLY A 207 -8.56 10.75 10.84
C GLY A 207 -7.63 11.96 10.68
N PHE A 208 -6.53 11.97 11.43
CA PHE A 208 -5.46 12.96 11.32
C PHE A 208 -4.83 12.96 9.93
N GLY A 209 -4.48 11.80 9.40
CA GLY A 209 -3.87 11.67 8.08
C GLY A 209 -4.75 12.22 6.96
N VAL A 210 -6.04 11.86 6.96
CA VAL A 210 -7.01 12.37 5.99
C VAL A 210 -7.16 13.89 6.09
N LYS A 211 -7.30 14.43 7.30
CA LYS A 211 -7.41 15.89 7.53
C LYS A 211 -6.17 16.64 7.07
N SER A 212 -4.99 16.14 7.42
CA SER A 212 -3.69 16.72 7.07
C SER A 212 -3.48 16.78 5.56
N LEU A 213 -3.82 15.70 4.84
CA LEU A 213 -3.76 15.69 3.38
C LEU A 213 -4.79 16.63 2.74
N ALA A 214 -6.03 16.67 3.26
CA ALA A 214 -7.04 17.60 2.77
C ALA A 214 -6.59 19.07 2.89
N ASP A 215 -6.00 19.43 4.04
CA ASP A 215 -5.43 20.76 4.23
C ASP A 215 -4.25 21.04 3.30
N ALA A 216 -3.33 20.09 3.13
CA ALA A 216 -2.18 20.23 2.25
C ALA A 216 -2.61 20.41 0.78
N PHE A 217 -3.55 19.60 0.29
CA PHE A 217 -4.05 19.66 -1.08
C PHE A 217 -4.85 20.93 -1.39
N ARG A 218 -5.54 21.51 -0.39
CA ARG A 218 -6.16 22.84 -0.53
C ARG A 218 -5.14 23.97 -0.65
N ARG A 219 -3.93 23.78 -0.10
CA ARG A 219 -2.87 24.80 -0.07
C ARG A 219 -1.92 24.72 -1.25
N SER A 220 -1.63 23.53 -1.78
CA SER A 220 -0.62 23.36 -2.84
C SER A 220 -0.86 22.14 -3.72
N ASP A 221 -0.91 22.35 -5.04
CA ASP A 221 -0.91 21.26 -6.02
C ASP A 221 0.44 20.50 -6.06
N GLU A 222 1.53 21.10 -5.59
CA GLU A 222 2.82 20.40 -5.44
C GLU A 222 2.70 19.25 -4.41
N CYS A 223 1.83 19.40 -3.40
CA CYS A 223 1.57 18.33 -2.44
C CYS A 223 0.87 17.14 -3.11
N LYS A 224 -0.06 17.39 -4.05
CA LYS A 224 -0.71 16.32 -4.83
C LYS A 224 0.31 15.57 -5.67
N ALA A 225 1.15 16.31 -6.40
CA ALA A 225 2.21 15.73 -7.23
C ALA A 225 3.21 14.92 -6.40
N ALA A 226 3.62 15.42 -5.24
CA ALA A 226 4.53 14.71 -4.33
C ALA A 226 3.88 13.42 -3.81
N VAL A 227 2.61 13.45 -3.42
CA VAL A 227 1.88 12.25 -2.98
C VAL A 227 1.73 11.23 -4.12
N ASP A 228 1.45 11.67 -5.36
CA ASP A 228 1.41 10.77 -6.51
C ASP A 228 2.76 10.09 -6.78
N GLU A 229 3.88 10.78 -6.56
CA GLU A 229 5.22 10.18 -6.63
C GLU A 229 5.39 9.09 -5.57
N MET A 230 5.01 9.38 -4.32
CA MET A 230 5.08 8.42 -3.22
C MET A 230 4.26 7.15 -3.50
N LEU A 231 3.02 7.32 -3.98
CA LEU A 231 2.15 6.19 -4.34
C LEU A 231 2.75 5.33 -5.45
N ARG A 232 3.35 5.95 -6.47
CA ARG A 232 4.07 5.21 -7.52
C ARG A 232 5.28 4.43 -6.96
N GLU A 233 5.90 4.87 -5.89
CA GLU A 233 6.99 4.11 -5.26
C GLU A 233 6.46 2.94 -4.43
N VAL A 234 5.47 3.17 -3.57
CA VAL A 234 5.10 2.22 -2.50
C VAL A 234 4.05 1.19 -2.87
N ILE A 235 3.11 1.50 -3.78
CA ILE A 235 2.01 0.59 -4.14
C ILE A 235 2.45 -0.83 -4.53
N PRO A 236 3.55 -1.06 -5.27
CA PRO A 236 3.96 -2.42 -5.65
C PRO A 236 4.29 -3.29 -4.42
N TYR A 237 4.84 -2.67 -3.38
CA TYR A 237 5.12 -3.33 -2.11
C TYR A 237 3.85 -3.54 -1.30
N ALA A 238 3.00 -2.51 -1.20
CA ALA A 238 1.75 -2.57 -0.45
C ALA A 238 0.82 -3.70 -0.93
N LEU A 239 0.71 -3.89 -2.26
CA LEU A 239 -0.08 -4.98 -2.84
C LEU A 239 0.47 -6.37 -2.51
N ALA A 240 1.72 -6.49 -2.07
CA ALA A 240 2.35 -7.77 -1.75
C ALA A 240 2.36 -8.08 -0.25
N VAL A 241 1.90 -7.17 0.61
CA VAL A 241 1.94 -7.33 2.08
C VAL A 241 1.10 -8.51 2.54
N PHE A 242 -0.10 -8.70 1.98
CA PHE A 242 -0.97 -9.81 2.36
C PHE A 242 -0.74 -11.09 1.55
N VAL A 243 0.40 -11.23 0.87
CA VAL A 243 0.78 -12.50 0.24
C VAL A 243 1.26 -13.46 1.34
N PRO A 244 0.54 -14.56 1.61
CA PRO A 244 0.92 -15.51 2.64
C PRO A 244 2.17 -16.31 2.22
N PRO A 245 2.91 -16.89 3.19
CA PRO A 245 4.05 -17.76 2.90
C PRO A 245 3.69 -18.85 1.88
N GLY A 246 4.47 -18.93 0.80
CA GLY A 246 4.27 -19.92 -0.26
C GLY A 246 2.97 -19.78 -1.06
N PHE A 247 2.26 -18.65 -0.96
CA PHE A 247 0.88 -18.51 -1.46
C PHE A 247 -0.10 -19.54 -0.87
N ASP A 248 0.18 -20.03 0.34
CA ASP A 248 -0.69 -20.98 1.01
C ASP A 248 -1.99 -20.29 1.49
N ARG A 249 -3.07 -20.50 0.72
CA ARG A 249 -4.38 -19.89 0.98
C ARG A 249 -5.02 -20.36 2.29
N SER A 250 -4.53 -21.41 2.93
CA SER A 250 -5.01 -21.80 4.27
C SER A 250 -4.75 -20.71 5.31
N TYR A 251 -3.77 -19.82 5.10
CA TYR A 251 -3.46 -18.74 6.03
C TYR A 251 -4.65 -17.80 6.24
N THR A 252 -5.48 -17.58 5.22
CA THR A 252 -6.71 -16.77 5.36
C THR A 252 -7.94 -17.64 5.63
N ARG A 253 -8.05 -18.80 4.94
CA ARG A 253 -9.25 -19.66 5.00
C ARG A 253 -9.55 -20.21 6.39
N GLU A 254 -8.53 -20.54 7.15
CA GLU A 254 -8.68 -21.04 8.53
C GLU A 254 -9.21 -19.98 9.51
N TYR A 255 -9.19 -18.71 9.09
CA TYR A 255 -9.79 -17.57 9.78
C TYR A 255 -11.13 -17.15 9.15
N GLY A 256 -11.63 -17.88 8.16
CA GLY A 256 -12.96 -17.70 7.58
C GLY A 256 -13.06 -16.69 6.44
N PHE A 257 -11.94 -16.31 5.82
CA PHE A 257 -11.93 -15.40 4.67
C PHE A 257 -10.95 -15.84 3.57
N GLU A 258 -11.21 -15.45 2.32
CA GLU A 258 -10.30 -15.63 1.20
C GLU A 258 -9.31 -14.46 1.11
N MET A 259 -8.18 -14.68 0.45
CA MET A 259 -7.20 -13.63 0.19
C MET A 259 -7.84 -12.43 -0.53
N GLU A 260 -8.75 -12.67 -1.47
CA GLU A 260 -9.46 -11.61 -2.19
C GLU A 260 -10.28 -10.70 -1.26
N ASP A 261 -10.86 -11.23 -0.18
CA ASP A 261 -11.71 -10.46 0.74
C ASP A 261 -10.91 -9.35 1.44
N ILE A 262 -9.67 -9.64 1.87
CA ILE A 262 -8.81 -8.65 2.53
C ILE A 262 -8.35 -7.56 1.56
N PHE A 263 -8.07 -7.93 0.29
CA PHE A 263 -7.75 -6.94 -0.74
C PHE A 263 -8.97 -6.07 -1.09
N ALA A 264 -10.15 -6.66 -1.24
CA ALA A 264 -11.38 -5.94 -1.56
C ALA A 264 -11.74 -4.94 -0.45
N PHE A 265 -11.61 -5.35 0.82
CA PHE A 265 -11.79 -4.48 1.97
C PHE A 265 -10.80 -3.31 1.97
N GLY A 266 -9.49 -3.59 1.78
CA GLY A 266 -8.45 -2.57 1.72
C GLY A 266 -8.69 -1.55 0.59
N LEU A 267 -9.11 -2.02 -0.59
CA LEU A 267 -9.49 -1.18 -1.73
C LEU A 267 -10.70 -0.28 -1.43
N GLY A 268 -11.70 -0.81 -0.73
CA GLY A 268 -12.86 -0.04 -0.28
C GLY A 268 -12.47 1.07 0.69
N SER A 269 -11.67 0.72 1.70
CA SER A 269 -11.16 1.68 2.68
C SER A 269 -10.38 2.80 2.01
N ILE A 270 -9.36 2.47 1.20
CA ILE A 270 -8.47 3.47 0.61
C ILE A 270 -9.22 4.39 -0.38
N LYS A 271 -10.17 3.87 -1.18
CA LYS A 271 -11.02 4.69 -2.06
C LYS A 271 -11.83 5.72 -1.26
N ALA A 272 -12.42 5.31 -0.14
CA ALA A 272 -13.19 6.21 0.72
C ALA A 272 -12.31 7.29 1.35
N LYS A 273 -11.12 6.91 1.86
CA LYS A 273 -10.19 7.88 2.49
C LYS A 273 -9.64 8.89 1.48
N TRP A 274 -9.23 8.46 0.29
CA TRP A 274 -8.78 9.40 -0.75
C TRP A 274 -9.87 10.38 -1.19
N ARG A 275 -11.12 9.93 -1.33
CA ARG A 275 -12.25 10.84 -1.57
C ARG A 275 -12.41 11.87 -0.47
N ALA A 276 -12.26 11.45 0.80
CA ALA A 276 -12.33 12.37 1.94
C ALA A 276 -11.19 13.41 1.97
N THR A 277 -10.02 13.13 1.38
CA THR A 277 -8.95 14.13 1.23
C THR A 277 -9.27 15.25 0.22
N GLY A 278 -10.35 15.11 -0.57
CA GLY A 278 -10.64 16.02 -1.68
C GLY A 278 -9.73 15.81 -2.90
N TYR A 279 -8.95 14.72 -2.94
CA TYR A 279 -8.19 14.29 -4.10
C TYR A 279 -8.37 12.77 -4.34
N PRO A 280 -9.51 12.38 -4.94
CA PRO A 280 -9.90 10.99 -5.11
C PRO A 280 -9.03 10.28 -6.14
N LEU A 281 -9.03 8.93 -6.15
CA LEU A 281 -8.16 8.14 -7.04
C LEU A 281 -8.46 8.39 -8.53
N GLU A 282 -9.70 8.74 -8.86
CA GLU A 282 -10.21 9.05 -10.20
C GLU A 282 -9.60 10.34 -10.79
N GLU A 283 -9.14 11.27 -9.96
CA GLU A 283 -8.53 12.54 -10.38
C GLU A 283 -7.00 12.47 -10.52
N ARG A 284 -6.41 11.32 -10.18
CA ARG A 284 -4.95 11.14 -10.21
C ARG A 284 -4.43 10.90 -11.63
N PRO A 285 -3.18 11.30 -11.92
CA PRO A 285 -2.57 11.00 -13.20
C PRO A 285 -2.52 9.49 -13.47
N PRO A 286 -2.59 9.08 -14.76
CA PRO A 286 -2.40 7.71 -15.19
C PRO A 286 -1.15 7.05 -14.58
N GLY A 287 -1.30 5.78 -14.19
CA GLY A 287 -0.22 4.96 -13.63
C GLY A 287 0.15 5.23 -12.17
N VAL A 288 -0.53 6.13 -11.46
CA VAL A 288 -0.40 6.24 -10.00
C VAL A 288 -1.00 5.02 -9.32
N PHE A 289 -2.25 4.72 -9.65
CA PHE A 289 -2.96 3.53 -9.20
C PHE A 289 -3.07 2.54 -10.37
N PRO A 290 -2.75 1.24 -10.17
CA PRO A 290 -2.66 0.29 -11.28
C PRO A 290 -4.02 -0.19 -11.82
N LEU A 291 -5.08 -0.10 -11.01
CA LEU A 291 -6.41 -0.59 -11.38
C LEU A 291 -7.35 0.57 -11.73
N ASP A 292 -8.49 0.24 -12.31
CA ASP A 292 -9.57 1.18 -12.49
C ASP A 292 -10.16 1.59 -11.12
N PRO A 293 -10.09 2.88 -10.73
CA PRO A 293 -10.61 3.33 -9.44
C PRO A 293 -12.14 3.19 -9.34
N THR A 294 -12.85 3.10 -10.46
CA THR A 294 -14.31 2.97 -10.51
C THR A 294 -14.80 1.52 -10.53
N MET A 295 -13.90 0.56 -10.77
CA MET A 295 -14.23 -0.86 -10.76
C MET A 295 -14.66 -1.32 -9.37
N ASP A 296 -15.53 -2.33 -9.35
CA ASP A 296 -15.91 -3.01 -8.13
C ASP A 296 -14.69 -3.54 -7.36
N ASN A 297 -14.76 -3.53 -6.03
CA ASN A 297 -13.61 -3.89 -5.21
C ASN A 297 -13.29 -5.38 -5.27
N ASP A 298 -14.31 -6.25 -5.38
CA ASP A 298 -14.10 -7.71 -5.46
C ASP A 298 -13.54 -8.12 -6.82
N GLU A 299 -13.95 -7.43 -7.88
CA GLU A 299 -13.34 -7.58 -9.20
C GLU A 299 -11.89 -7.11 -9.21
N SER A 300 -11.62 -5.93 -8.64
CA SER A 300 -10.26 -5.39 -8.51
C SER A 300 -9.35 -6.32 -7.71
N ALA A 301 -9.84 -6.87 -6.59
CA ALA A 301 -9.12 -7.82 -5.75
C ALA A 301 -8.78 -9.10 -6.49
N ARG A 302 -9.73 -9.69 -7.22
CA ARG A 302 -9.49 -10.89 -8.05
C ARG A 302 -8.40 -10.67 -9.10
N ILE A 303 -8.37 -9.50 -9.74
CA ILE A 303 -7.32 -9.16 -10.73
C ILE A 303 -5.95 -9.07 -10.04
N VAL A 304 -5.85 -8.38 -8.91
CA VAL A 304 -4.59 -8.24 -8.16
C VAL A 304 -4.08 -9.58 -7.68
N VAL A 305 -4.93 -10.39 -7.04
CA VAL A 305 -4.54 -11.70 -6.51
C VAL A 305 -4.09 -12.62 -7.64
N ALA A 306 -4.80 -12.65 -8.77
CA ALA A 306 -4.39 -13.43 -9.93
C ALA A 306 -3.02 -13.00 -10.47
N LEU A 307 -2.71 -11.70 -10.51
CA LEU A 307 -1.41 -11.21 -10.98
C LEU A 307 -0.27 -11.44 -9.96
N LEU A 308 -0.59 -11.48 -8.66
CA LEU A 308 0.35 -11.86 -7.60
C LEU A 308 0.68 -13.35 -7.70
N GLU A 309 -0.32 -14.23 -7.79
CA GLU A 309 -0.15 -15.69 -7.93
C GLU A 309 0.60 -16.05 -9.22
N ALA A 310 0.34 -15.32 -10.31
CA ALA A 310 1.07 -15.44 -11.56
C ALA A 310 2.54 -14.97 -11.48
N GLY A 311 2.97 -14.38 -10.37
CA GLY A 311 4.32 -13.83 -10.21
C GLY A 311 4.63 -12.64 -11.12
N VAL A 312 3.60 -12.01 -11.71
CA VAL A 312 3.74 -10.78 -12.50
C VAL A 312 3.88 -9.58 -11.56
N MET A 313 3.11 -9.57 -10.47
CA MET A 313 3.19 -8.60 -9.39
C MET A 313 3.88 -9.17 -8.14
N GLY A 314 4.20 -8.29 -7.20
CA GLY A 314 4.81 -8.66 -5.92
C GLY A 314 6.27 -9.12 -6.05
N ALA A 315 6.68 -9.96 -5.11
CA ALA A 315 8.06 -10.40 -4.96
C ALA A 315 8.63 -11.02 -6.26
N PRO A 316 9.94 -10.87 -6.53
CA PRO A 316 10.60 -11.51 -7.67
C PRO A 316 10.77 -13.03 -7.44
N ASN A 317 9.67 -13.78 -7.49
CA ASN A 317 9.65 -15.22 -7.20
C ASN A 317 9.58 -16.02 -8.51
N GLY A 318 10.72 -16.56 -8.94
CA GLY A 318 10.78 -17.46 -10.09
C GLY A 318 10.48 -16.78 -11.44
N ARG A 319 9.93 -17.56 -12.37
CA ARG A 319 9.53 -17.09 -13.70
C ARG A 319 8.04 -16.72 -13.67
N PRO A 320 7.66 -15.47 -13.97
CA PRO A 320 6.26 -15.08 -14.05
C PRO A 320 5.51 -15.92 -15.09
N ASP A 321 4.26 -16.26 -14.80
CA ASP A 321 3.36 -16.89 -15.77
C ASP A 321 3.19 -15.95 -16.97
N ALA A 322 3.28 -16.54 -18.17
CA ALA A 322 3.17 -15.86 -19.45
C ALA A 322 1.95 -16.38 -20.23
N SER A 323 0.97 -17.01 -19.58
CA SER A 323 -0.26 -17.42 -20.24
C SER A 323 -0.97 -16.21 -20.88
N PRO A 324 -1.72 -16.39 -21.98
CA PRO A 324 -2.42 -15.29 -22.66
C PRO A 324 -3.33 -14.50 -21.71
N GLN A 325 -4.01 -15.19 -20.78
CA GLN A 325 -4.90 -14.56 -19.80
C GLN A 325 -4.14 -13.68 -18.80
N THR A 326 -2.98 -14.13 -18.33
CA THR A 326 -2.11 -13.33 -17.43
C THR A 326 -1.54 -12.12 -18.16
N GLN A 327 -1.07 -12.30 -19.40
CA GLN A 327 -0.57 -11.19 -20.21
C GLN A 327 -1.67 -10.16 -20.48
N GLU A 328 -2.89 -10.59 -20.82
CA GLU A 328 -4.03 -9.71 -21.07
C GLU A 328 -4.34 -8.81 -19.88
N ARG A 329 -4.53 -9.40 -18.68
CA ARG A 329 -4.75 -8.63 -17.44
C ARG A 329 -3.63 -7.64 -17.16
N PHE A 330 -2.38 -8.04 -17.37
CA PHE A 330 -1.26 -7.14 -17.13
C PHE A 330 -1.20 -6.00 -18.16
N PHE A 331 -1.46 -6.28 -19.43
CA PHE A 331 -1.43 -5.28 -20.49
C PHE A 331 -2.60 -4.29 -20.43
N GLU A 332 -3.74 -4.66 -19.83
CA GLU A 332 -4.78 -3.70 -19.45
C GLU A 332 -4.26 -2.65 -18.46
N ILE A 333 -3.49 -3.07 -17.45
CA ILE A 333 -2.83 -2.17 -16.49
C ILE A 333 -1.77 -1.32 -17.19
N VAL A 334 -0.97 -1.91 -18.08
CA VAL A 334 0.01 -1.17 -18.88
C VAL A 334 -0.68 -0.09 -19.71
N ALA A 335 -1.76 -0.40 -20.42
CA ALA A 335 -2.50 0.58 -21.22
C ALA A 335 -3.02 1.74 -20.36
N ARG A 336 -3.57 1.45 -19.18
CA ARG A 336 -4.06 2.47 -18.22
C ARG A 336 -2.96 3.38 -17.68
N SER A 337 -1.70 2.98 -17.76
CA SER A 337 -0.58 3.81 -17.32
C SER A 337 -0.20 4.93 -18.31
N PHE A 338 -0.78 4.93 -19.52
CA PHE A 338 -0.52 5.95 -20.53
C PHE A 338 -1.42 7.16 -20.35
N ASP A 339 -0.80 8.34 -20.28
CA ASP A 339 -1.47 9.63 -20.39
C ASP A 339 -1.79 9.95 -21.86
N ALA A 340 -2.95 9.47 -22.30
CA ALA A 340 -3.43 9.64 -23.66
C ALA A 340 -3.75 11.09 -24.03
N SER A 341 -3.91 12.00 -23.05
CA SER A 341 -4.12 13.43 -23.31
C SER A 341 -2.92 14.10 -23.96
N ARG A 342 -1.74 13.48 -23.88
CA ARG A 342 -0.48 13.99 -24.45
C ARG A 342 -0.30 13.64 -25.93
N VAL A 343 -1.18 12.83 -26.51
CA VAL A 343 -1.13 12.48 -27.93
C VAL A 343 -1.76 13.59 -28.78
N ASN A 344 -0.95 14.25 -29.60
CA ASN A 344 -1.38 15.35 -30.46
C ASN A 344 -1.93 14.86 -31.81
N GLY A 345 -3.17 14.37 -31.83
CA GLY A 345 -3.98 14.16 -33.04
C GLY A 345 -3.55 13.04 -34.00
N ARG A 346 -2.37 12.42 -33.80
CA ARG A 346 -1.94 11.21 -34.51
C ARG A 346 -1.82 10.05 -33.51
N PRO A 347 -2.37 8.86 -33.80
CA PRO A 347 -2.18 7.68 -32.95
C PRO A 347 -0.70 7.42 -32.69
N PHE A 348 -0.35 7.16 -31.43
CA PHE A 348 0.98 6.71 -31.02
C PHE A 348 0.95 5.21 -30.70
N MET A 349 1.85 4.45 -31.30
CA MET A 349 1.87 3.00 -31.22
C MET A 349 3.15 2.49 -30.56
N VAL A 350 2.99 1.72 -29.48
CA VAL A 350 4.09 1.05 -28.79
C VAL A 350 3.94 -0.46 -28.95
N GLN A 351 4.95 -1.11 -29.53
CA GLN A 351 5.01 -2.56 -29.68
C GLN A 351 5.92 -3.16 -28.60
N TRP A 352 5.50 -4.25 -27.97
CA TRP A 352 6.33 -5.14 -27.18
C TRP A 352 6.51 -6.46 -27.92
N ARG A 353 7.76 -6.88 -28.10
CA ARG A 353 8.12 -8.20 -28.61
C ARG A 353 8.87 -8.94 -27.53
N PHE A 354 8.26 -10.01 -27.03
CA PHE A 354 8.89 -10.86 -26.05
C PHE A 354 9.62 -12.02 -26.73
N SER A 355 10.79 -12.39 -26.20
CA SER A 355 11.50 -13.59 -26.68
C SER A 355 10.82 -14.89 -26.24
N ASP A 356 9.96 -14.81 -25.24
CA ASP A 356 9.44 -15.97 -24.49
C ASP A 356 7.97 -15.81 -24.03
N ALA A 357 7.24 -14.86 -24.63
CA ALA A 357 5.81 -14.61 -24.43
C ALA A 357 5.18 -14.03 -25.71
N ASP A 358 3.86 -13.85 -25.74
CA ASP A 358 3.16 -13.36 -26.93
C ASP A 358 3.43 -11.86 -27.15
N PRO A 359 3.55 -11.38 -28.41
CA PRO A 359 3.71 -9.96 -28.66
C PRO A 359 2.44 -9.18 -28.31
N TRP A 360 2.60 -7.92 -27.88
CA TRP A 360 1.48 -7.02 -27.56
C TRP A 360 1.78 -5.62 -28.07
N HIS A 361 0.75 -4.84 -28.35
CA HIS A 361 0.91 -3.42 -28.61
C HIS A 361 -0.13 -2.58 -27.87
N VAL A 362 0.27 -1.37 -27.51
CA VAL A 362 -0.63 -0.34 -26.98
C VAL A 362 -0.77 0.75 -28.01
N ARG A 363 -2.01 0.99 -28.40
CA ARG A 363 -2.40 2.11 -29.25
C ARG A 363 -2.93 3.22 -28.36
N VAL A 364 -2.28 4.38 -28.41
CA VAL A 364 -2.72 5.59 -27.71
C VAL A 364 -3.29 6.57 -28.74
N CYS A 365 -4.58 6.86 -28.67
CA CYS A 365 -5.29 7.69 -29.64
C CYS A 365 -6.56 8.27 -29.00
N ASP A 366 -6.93 9.49 -29.39
CA ASP A 366 -8.22 10.12 -29.03
C ASP A 366 -8.52 10.12 -27.52
N GLY A 367 -7.50 10.40 -26.71
CA GLY A 367 -7.64 10.44 -25.24
C GLY A 367 -7.79 9.07 -24.57
N ALA A 368 -7.59 7.97 -25.29
CA ALA A 368 -7.60 6.61 -24.74
C ALA A 368 -6.34 5.82 -25.12
N ALA A 369 -5.99 4.85 -24.28
CA ALA A 369 -4.98 3.84 -24.56
C ALA A 369 -5.63 2.45 -24.54
N ARG A 370 -5.30 1.61 -25.51
CA ARG A 370 -5.83 0.22 -25.61
C ARG A 370 -4.70 -0.74 -25.88
N ALA A 371 -4.61 -1.79 -25.06
CA ALA A 371 -3.75 -2.93 -25.32
C ALA A 371 -4.42 -3.91 -26.28
N VAL A 372 -3.63 -4.50 -27.17
CA VAL A 372 -4.07 -5.48 -28.17
C VAL A 372 -3.00 -6.56 -28.28
N ALA A 373 -3.43 -7.82 -28.21
CA ALA A 373 -2.55 -8.96 -28.44
C ALA A 373 -2.11 -9.01 -29.92
N GLY A 374 -0.84 -9.31 -30.15
CA GLY A 374 -0.24 -9.44 -31.48
C GLY A 374 0.67 -8.29 -31.89
N GLU A 375 1.16 -8.40 -33.12
CA GLU A 375 2.02 -7.41 -33.77
C GLU A 375 1.20 -6.23 -34.31
N ALA A 376 1.66 -5.02 -34.02
CA ALA A 376 1.21 -3.81 -34.68
C ALA A 376 1.75 -3.78 -36.12
N GLY A 377 0.92 -3.35 -37.07
CA GLY A 377 1.37 -3.18 -38.45
C GLY A 377 2.50 -2.16 -38.60
N VAL A 378 2.40 -1.02 -37.92
CA VAL A 378 3.45 0.01 -37.84
C VAL A 378 3.49 0.55 -36.41
N ALA A 379 4.68 0.51 -35.79
CA ALA A 379 4.92 1.01 -34.44
C ALA A 379 5.84 2.24 -34.45
N ASP A 380 5.55 3.24 -33.62
CA ASP A 380 6.44 4.39 -33.42
C ASP A 380 7.62 4.03 -32.50
N VAL A 381 7.37 3.14 -31.53
CA VAL A 381 8.39 2.52 -30.67
C VAL A 381 8.18 1.01 -30.60
N THR A 382 9.26 0.23 -30.72
CA THR A 382 9.29 -1.21 -30.46
C THR A 382 10.23 -1.51 -29.30
N VAL A 383 9.74 -2.25 -28.31
CA VAL A 383 10.47 -2.71 -27.13
C VAL A 383 10.67 -4.21 -27.26
N GLN A 384 11.92 -4.65 -27.39
CA GLN A 384 12.26 -6.09 -27.37
C GLN A 384 12.86 -6.46 -26.01
N THR A 385 12.33 -7.48 -25.36
CA THR A 385 12.76 -7.96 -24.03
C THR A 385 12.31 -9.40 -23.79
N ASP A 386 12.72 -10.03 -22.68
CA ASP A 386 12.03 -11.20 -22.14
C ASP A 386 10.92 -10.77 -21.16
N TRP A 387 9.93 -11.66 -20.94
CA TRP A 387 8.75 -11.40 -20.10
C TRP A 387 9.13 -11.06 -18.66
N LYS A 388 10.05 -11.83 -18.08
CA LYS A 388 10.49 -11.61 -16.71
C LYS A 388 11.11 -10.23 -16.51
N THR A 389 12.00 -9.82 -17.41
CA THR A 389 12.67 -8.52 -17.38
C THR A 389 11.65 -7.40 -17.50
N TRP A 390 10.60 -7.57 -18.30
CA TRP A 390 9.51 -6.61 -18.39
C TRP A 390 8.76 -6.47 -17.06
N CYS A 391 8.30 -7.56 -16.46
CA CYS A 391 7.64 -7.52 -15.14
C CYS A 391 8.54 -6.88 -14.06
N ASP A 392 9.83 -7.24 -14.03
CA ASP A 392 10.80 -6.69 -13.07
C ASP A 392 10.93 -5.16 -13.20
N MET A 393 10.98 -4.62 -14.41
CA MET A 393 11.07 -3.17 -14.63
C MET A 393 9.76 -2.46 -14.32
N SER A 394 8.64 -3.01 -14.80
CA SER A 394 7.33 -2.37 -14.73
C SER A 394 6.71 -2.35 -13.34
N VAL A 395 7.00 -3.38 -12.52
CA VAL A 395 6.39 -3.53 -11.18
C VAL A 395 7.42 -3.41 -10.06
N ARG A 396 8.64 -3.91 -10.26
CA ARG A 396 9.64 -4.06 -9.19
C ARG A 396 10.73 -2.98 -9.23
N ASN A 397 10.49 -1.90 -9.96
CA ASN A 397 11.43 -0.78 -10.14
C ASN A 397 12.84 -1.20 -10.57
N ALA A 398 12.98 -2.33 -11.28
CA ALA A 398 14.27 -2.73 -11.82
C ALA A 398 14.73 -1.73 -12.87
N SER A 399 16.01 -1.34 -12.83
CA SER A 399 16.56 -0.29 -13.70
C SER A 399 16.47 -0.65 -15.19
N PRO A 400 15.76 0.14 -16.02
CA PRO A 400 15.74 -0.05 -17.46
C PRO A 400 17.13 0.15 -18.09
N VAL A 401 17.91 1.11 -17.59
CA VAL A 401 19.29 1.37 -18.03
C VAL A 401 20.16 0.13 -17.84
N ALA A 402 20.09 -0.51 -16.68
CA ALA A 402 20.82 -1.75 -16.42
C ALA A 402 20.40 -2.89 -17.37
N ALA A 403 19.11 -3.00 -17.69
CA ALA A 403 18.60 -3.99 -18.63
C ALA A 403 19.10 -3.76 -20.06
N VAL A 404 19.20 -2.49 -20.52
CA VAL A 404 19.79 -2.13 -21.81
C VAL A 404 21.27 -2.48 -21.86
N LEU A 405 22.05 -2.11 -20.83
CA LEU A 405 23.48 -2.42 -20.74
C LEU A 405 23.74 -3.94 -20.76
N ARG A 406 22.85 -4.72 -20.14
CA ARG A 406 22.89 -6.19 -20.15
C ARG A 406 22.27 -6.83 -21.41
N ARG A 407 21.86 -6.01 -22.39
CA ARG A 407 21.22 -6.43 -23.66
C ARG A 407 19.92 -7.21 -23.49
N LYS A 408 19.26 -7.07 -22.33
CA LYS A 408 17.95 -7.66 -22.02
C LYS A 408 16.78 -6.77 -22.46
N LEU A 409 17.01 -5.48 -22.62
CA LEU A 409 16.03 -4.53 -23.15
C LEU A 409 16.60 -3.85 -24.39
N ARG A 410 15.83 -3.83 -25.49
CA ARG A 410 16.21 -3.14 -26.74
C ARG A 410 15.06 -2.26 -27.22
N PRO A 411 15.04 -0.97 -26.83
CA PRO A 411 14.08 -0.03 -27.37
C PRO A 411 14.52 0.44 -28.76
N GLN A 412 13.60 0.49 -29.70
CA GLN A 412 13.80 0.91 -31.09
C GLN A 412 12.74 1.95 -31.45
N GLY A 413 13.17 3.05 -32.05
CA GLY A 413 12.30 4.17 -32.43
C GLY A 413 13.15 5.40 -32.69
N SER A 414 12.56 6.44 -33.28
CA SER A 414 13.28 7.72 -33.38
C SER A 414 13.54 8.30 -31.97
N PRO A 415 14.60 9.10 -31.76
CA PRO A 415 14.82 9.77 -30.47
C PRO A 415 13.60 10.58 -30.01
N ARG A 416 12.88 11.19 -30.95
CA ARG A 416 11.61 11.88 -30.68
C ARG A 416 10.54 10.93 -30.17
N ALA A 417 10.34 9.78 -30.82
CA ALA A 417 9.34 8.80 -30.39
C ALA A 417 9.64 8.23 -28.98
N LEU A 418 10.91 7.95 -28.68
CA LEU A 418 11.31 7.51 -27.34
C LEU A 418 11.09 8.59 -26.28
N TYR A 419 11.37 9.86 -26.63
CA TYR A 419 11.06 10.99 -25.76
C TYR A 419 9.56 11.15 -25.50
N GLU A 420 8.73 11.07 -26.55
CA GLU A 420 7.26 11.13 -26.40
C GLU A 420 6.75 9.97 -25.54
N LEU A 421 7.25 8.74 -25.74
CA LEU A 421 6.93 7.59 -24.89
C LEU A 421 7.22 7.89 -23.41
N SER A 422 8.37 8.49 -23.10
CA SER A 422 8.73 8.86 -21.72
C SER A 422 7.83 9.94 -21.10
N ARG A 423 7.12 10.71 -21.93
CA ARG A 423 6.18 11.74 -21.48
C ARG A 423 4.77 11.19 -21.27
N MET A 424 4.39 10.16 -22.02
CA MET A 424 3.06 9.55 -21.98
C MET A 424 2.98 8.41 -20.99
N ALA A 425 3.96 7.53 -20.99
CA ALA A 425 3.99 6.40 -20.08
C ALA A 425 4.34 6.92 -18.68
N GLY A 426 3.58 6.50 -17.65
CA GLY A 426 3.90 6.80 -16.26
C GLY A 426 5.36 6.46 -15.93
N SER A 427 5.92 7.06 -14.88
CA SER A 427 7.37 6.95 -14.54
C SER A 427 7.92 5.52 -14.48
N ARG A 428 7.07 4.51 -14.26
CA ARG A 428 7.43 3.08 -14.26
C ARG A 428 7.64 2.44 -15.64
N PHE A 429 7.16 3.07 -16.70
CA PHE A 429 7.22 2.58 -18.09
C PHE A 429 7.98 3.52 -19.03
N GLY A 430 8.30 4.72 -18.56
CA GLY A 430 9.24 5.62 -19.21
C GLY A 430 10.66 5.07 -19.09
N MET A 431 11.39 5.04 -20.20
CA MET A 431 12.82 4.67 -20.23
C MET A 431 13.69 5.81 -19.66
N ARG A 432 13.52 6.14 -18.38
CA ARG A 432 14.38 7.08 -17.66
C ARG A 432 15.37 6.36 -16.76
#